data_AF-A0A3N2KUT6-F1
#
_entry.id   AF-A0A3N2KUT6-F1
#
_cell.length_a   1.000
_cell.length_b   1.000
_cell.length_c   1.000
_cell.angle_alpha   90.00
_cell.angle_beta   90.00
_cell.angle_gamma   90.00
#
_symmetry.space_group_name_H-M   'P 1'
#
loop_
_entity.id
_entity.type
_entity.pdbx_description
1 polymer ?
#
loop_
_entity_poly.entity_id
_entity_poly.type
_entity_poly.pdbx_seq_one_letter_code
_entity_poly.pdbx_strand_id
1 'polypeptide(L)'
;MSVVTILRRAFGFSPETEEEEGEYDPTVPTDAVNNDTETPTESPTAPTTPHEEPESETSDSEAGDTPKDEDSSDPGLTNDLFDAVIDLFNRTQPEFVRECLNVEAQRQYILNSLSESLRQRVDSALSADSKMWEKEREELLKKIAELEGSENELSSIRDENRKLRLSADRQKHALLDRINDLEAQLTKQVQEKERFFSRKPSHDAEELAKATARVKGLEDESESLKAKNSELEIRGNELETRRNELEAKIKELEAEKADLILKSETQMATSTDIRPENNEKTSASEALISELKSKNSGLEAKVAELETKIPLLETQNSALEQDNEAMAAECERLRGEVVRQLTLKEQLEVKCSMSDVMINDLRNQVAATRKELERQQNGQEDVVGQIQEQLDRFEEIKARKDAKINELQESNASLHRTIETNLYNQANSEMKLRSEIKKLKAELARRAATPEEPRTYATGPVKLPVPSPESAKPAPAKRRGRPKKARIDNNLDNTDWFSGKQQRNEDPDFGYHEPPRKPVNDNEAQLTLF
;
A
#
# COMPACT_ATOMS: atom_id res chain seq x y z
N MET A 1 1.56 5.39 1.25
CA MET A 1 0.70 6.57 1.00
C MET A 1 0.36 6.61 -0.48
N SER A 2 -0.90 6.29 -0.83
CA SER A 2 -1.32 6.10 -2.23
C SER A 2 -1.27 7.40 -3.02
N VAL A 3 -0.81 7.35 -4.28
CA VAL A 3 -0.73 8.51 -5.19
C VAL A 3 -2.10 9.20 -5.39
N VAL A 4 -3.17 8.43 -5.18
CA VAL A 4 -4.57 8.90 -5.23
C VAL A 4 -4.89 9.89 -4.10
N THR A 5 -4.28 9.75 -2.90
CA THR A 5 -4.52 10.69 -1.79
C THR A 5 -3.81 12.01 -2.00
N ILE A 6 -2.66 12.01 -2.70
CA ILE A 6 -1.93 13.22 -3.07
C ILE A 6 -2.67 14.00 -4.17
N LEU A 7 -3.24 13.30 -5.16
CA LEU A 7 -4.06 13.91 -6.20
C LEU A 7 -5.37 14.49 -5.65
N ARG A 8 -6.06 13.80 -4.73
CA ARG A 8 -7.26 14.35 -4.07
C ARG A 8 -6.96 15.57 -3.20
N ARG A 9 -5.82 15.56 -2.48
CA ARG A 9 -5.34 16.70 -1.69
C ARG A 9 -4.95 17.90 -2.56
N ALA A 10 -4.43 17.68 -3.77
CA ALA A 10 -4.10 18.74 -4.72
C ALA A 10 -5.35 19.41 -5.35
N PHE A 11 -6.49 18.73 -5.36
CA PHE A 11 -7.78 19.26 -5.84
C PHE A 11 -8.71 19.78 -4.73
N GLY A 12 -8.20 19.94 -3.50
CA GLY A 12 -8.97 20.51 -2.39
C GLY A 12 -10.00 19.57 -1.76
N PHE A 13 -9.97 18.28 -2.10
CA PHE A 13 -10.73 17.26 -1.38
C PHE A 13 -9.90 16.81 -0.18
N SER A 14 -10.20 17.37 1.00
CA SER A 14 -9.59 16.89 2.25
C SER A 14 -10.09 15.46 2.51
N PRO A 15 -9.19 14.47 2.69
CA PRO A 15 -9.58 13.14 3.12
C PRO A 15 -9.69 13.14 4.64
N GLU A 16 -10.66 13.85 5.19
CA GLU A 16 -10.98 13.83 6.63
C GLU A 16 -12.32 14.53 6.85
N THR A 17 -13.39 13.82 6.52
CA THR A 17 -14.70 13.98 7.17
C THR A 17 -15.33 12.60 7.22
N GLU A 18 -15.74 12.21 8.43
CA GLU A 18 -16.35 10.93 8.82
C GLU A 18 -15.36 9.86 9.29
N GLU A 19 -14.78 10.09 10.48
CA GLU A 19 -14.92 9.17 11.62
C GLU A 19 -14.68 9.97 12.90
N GLU A 20 -15.79 10.29 13.57
CA GLU A 20 -15.87 10.95 14.86
C GLU A 20 -15.56 9.92 15.95
N GLU A 21 -14.31 9.86 16.41
CA GLU A 21 -13.95 9.21 17.68
C GLU A 21 -13.15 10.18 18.56
N GLY A 22 -13.62 10.34 19.79
CA GLY A 22 -13.36 11.48 20.67
C GLY A 22 -11.91 11.67 21.09
N GLU A 23 -11.45 12.90 20.92
CA GLU A 23 -10.21 13.43 21.48
C GLU A 23 -10.35 13.60 23.01
N TYR A 24 -9.58 12.83 23.77
CA TYR A 24 -9.50 12.95 25.22
C TYR A 24 -8.60 14.15 25.57
N ASP A 25 -9.21 15.26 26.00
CA ASP A 25 -8.52 16.45 26.50
C ASP A 25 -8.10 16.24 27.98
N PRO A 26 -6.79 16.16 28.30
CA PRO A 26 -6.31 15.93 29.66
C PRO A 26 -6.41 17.18 30.56
N THR A 27 -7.05 18.26 30.12
CA THR A 27 -7.13 19.53 30.88
C THR A 27 -8.51 19.86 31.45
N VAL A 28 -9.52 18.99 31.30
CA VAL A 28 -10.85 19.22 31.88
C VAL A 28 -10.93 18.64 33.31
N PRO A 29 -11.13 19.48 34.35
CA PRO A 29 -11.35 18.99 35.72
C PRO A 29 -12.71 18.30 35.82
N THR A 30 -12.72 17.03 36.20
CA THR A 30 -13.96 16.31 36.53
C THR A 30 -14.40 16.68 37.94
N ASP A 31 -15.33 17.65 38.04
CA ASP A 31 -16.08 17.92 39.26
C ASP A 31 -17.08 16.78 39.53
N ALA A 32 -16.69 15.81 40.35
CA ALA A 32 -17.61 14.90 41.00
C ALA A 32 -17.50 15.07 42.52
N VAL A 33 -18.53 15.76 43.03
CA VAL A 33 -19.08 15.81 44.39
C VAL A 33 -18.47 14.86 45.43
N ASN A 34 -18.03 15.48 46.53
CA ASN A 34 -17.68 14.92 47.83
C ASN A 34 -18.65 13.83 48.35
N ASN A 35 -18.09 12.80 48.98
CA ASN A 35 -18.26 12.65 50.43
C ASN A 35 -17.24 11.67 51.04
N ASP A 36 -16.47 12.21 51.99
CA ASP A 36 -15.95 11.64 53.26
C ASP A 36 -15.09 10.36 53.16
N THR A 37 -13.84 10.26 53.63
CA THR A 37 -13.33 10.60 54.96
C THR A 37 -11.80 10.46 54.96
N GLU A 38 -11.10 11.52 55.39
CA GLU A 38 -9.92 11.59 56.29
C GLU A 38 -8.98 10.36 56.34
N THR A 39 -7.66 10.43 56.09
CA THR A 39 -6.61 11.22 56.78
C THR A 39 -5.21 10.89 56.19
N PRO A 40 -4.16 11.69 56.47
CA PRO A 40 -2.99 11.90 55.61
C PRO A 40 -1.68 11.29 56.17
N THR A 41 -0.64 11.06 55.34
CA THR A 41 0.76 11.52 55.60
C THR A 41 1.78 11.11 54.51
N GLU A 42 2.65 12.09 54.21
CA GLU A 42 4.10 12.01 53.93
C GLU A 42 4.69 11.24 52.72
N SER A 43 5.36 12.00 51.85
CA SER A 43 6.57 11.61 51.09
C SER A 43 7.82 11.83 51.99
N PRO A 44 9.10 11.50 51.63
CA PRO A 44 9.66 10.85 50.42
C PRO A 44 10.82 9.83 50.73
N THR A 45 11.68 9.53 49.73
CA THR A 45 13.11 9.10 49.78
C THR A 45 13.46 7.64 49.36
N ALA A 46 14.45 7.52 48.45
CA ALA A 46 15.11 6.29 47.94
C ALA A 46 16.33 5.88 48.83
N PRO A 47 17.26 4.99 48.42
CA PRO A 47 17.27 3.57 48.00
C PRO A 47 18.17 2.68 48.93
N THR A 48 18.11 1.33 48.93
CA THR A 48 19.19 0.39 49.38
C THR A 48 18.94 -1.08 48.96
N THR A 49 20.01 -1.77 48.53
CA THR A 49 20.24 -3.18 48.09
C THR A 49 20.22 -4.24 49.24
N PRO A 50 20.72 -5.50 49.09
CA PRO A 50 20.33 -6.74 48.35
C PRO A 50 20.12 -7.99 49.28
N HIS A 51 20.02 -9.22 48.70
CA HIS A 51 19.88 -10.60 49.28
C HIS A 51 18.44 -11.01 49.69
N GLU A 52 17.90 -12.23 49.49
CA GLU A 52 18.44 -13.56 49.19
C GLU A 52 17.31 -14.49 48.65
N GLU A 53 17.75 -15.56 47.97
CA GLU A 53 17.10 -16.70 47.29
C GLU A 53 16.09 -17.54 48.16
N PRO A 54 15.31 -18.55 47.62
CA PRO A 54 15.92 -19.64 46.85
C PRO A 54 15.07 -20.47 45.84
N GLU A 55 15.81 -21.27 45.06
CA GLU A 55 15.53 -22.55 44.36
C GLU A 55 14.45 -22.65 43.25
N SER A 56 14.89 -22.94 42.02
CA SER A 56 14.87 -24.32 41.53
C SER A 56 15.77 -24.47 40.28
N GLU A 57 16.75 -25.35 40.40
CA GLU A 57 17.70 -25.71 39.35
C GLU A 57 17.09 -26.75 38.39
N THR A 58 17.34 -26.48 37.11
CA THR A 58 17.72 -27.37 35.99
C THR A 58 17.80 -28.89 36.20
N SER A 59 17.32 -29.63 35.20
CA SER A 59 17.99 -30.76 34.50
C SER A 59 17.01 -31.18 33.39
N ASP A 60 17.29 -31.02 32.09
CA ASP A 60 18.30 -31.63 31.22
C ASP A 60 18.28 -33.17 31.17
N SER A 61 18.25 -33.65 29.92
CA SER A 61 18.48 -35.01 29.41
C SER A 61 17.39 -36.08 29.62
N GLU A 62 16.79 -36.56 28.52
CA GLU A 62 17.16 -37.82 27.83
C GLU A 62 16.04 -38.36 26.94
N ALA A 63 16.45 -39.02 25.86
CA ALA A 63 15.77 -40.12 25.16
C ALA A 63 14.34 -39.86 24.64
N GLY A 64 14.10 -39.86 23.33
CA GLY A 64 14.30 -41.09 22.56
C GLY A 64 13.34 -42.18 23.00
N ASP A 65 12.04 -41.90 23.02
CA ASP A 65 11.02 -42.95 23.07
C ASP A 65 10.03 -42.71 21.94
N THR A 66 10.24 -43.48 20.86
CA THR A 66 9.19 -43.79 19.89
C THR A 66 7.92 -44.18 20.66
N PRO A 67 6.73 -43.67 20.34
CA PRO A 67 5.51 -44.22 20.92
C PRO A 67 5.44 -45.67 20.44
N LYS A 68 5.70 -46.62 21.34
CA LYS A 68 5.35 -48.01 21.10
C LYS A 68 3.86 -48.04 20.87
N ASP A 69 3.48 -48.46 19.67
CA ASP A 69 2.15 -48.95 19.36
C ASP A 69 1.81 -50.02 20.40
N GLU A 70 1.08 -49.64 21.47
CA GLU A 70 0.36 -50.63 22.26
C GLU A 70 -0.87 -51.02 21.46
N ASP A 71 -0.75 -52.13 20.75
CA ASP A 71 -1.88 -52.90 20.25
C ASP A 71 -2.81 -53.21 21.44
N SER A 72 -3.81 -52.36 21.66
CA SER A 72 -4.85 -52.53 22.68
C SER A 72 -5.88 -53.58 22.28
N SER A 73 -5.50 -54.58 21.49
CA SER A 73 -6.28 -55.80 21.36
C SER A 73 -5.98 -56.60 22.62
N ASP A 74 -6.70 -56.34 23.71
CA ASP A 74 -6.52 -57.03 25.00
C ASP A 74 -6.93 -58.51 24.82
N PRO A 75 -6.01 -59.41 24.39
CA PRO A 75 -6.38 -60.78 24.05
C PRO A 75 -6.67 -61.54 25.35
N GLY A 76 -6.19 -60.98 26.48
CA GLY A 76 -6.41 -61.37 27.85
C GLY A 76 -7.89 -61.38 28.19
N LEU A 77 -8.71 -60.43 27.74
CA LEU A 77 -10.12 -60.42 28.14
C LEU A 77 -10.89 -61.68 27.68
N THR A 78 -10.62 -62.14 26.46
CA THR A 78 -11.20 -63.39 25.97
C THR A 78 -10.64 -64.59 26.72
N ASN A 79 -9.33 -64.60 27.00
CA ASN A 79 -8.65 -65.68 27.71
C ASN A 79 -9.08 -65.77 29.17
N ASP A 80 -9.21 -64.65 29.86
CA ASP A 80 -9.63 -64.50 31.25
C ASP A 80 -11.08 -64.95 31.45
N LEU A 81 -11.96 -64.66 30.47
CA LEU A 81 -13.33 -65.17 30.49
C LEU A 81 -13.37 -66.70 30.39
N PHE A 82 -12.52 -67.28 29.53
CA PHE A 82 -12.42 -68.74 29.40
C PHE A 82 -11.73 -69.38 30.60
N ASP A 83 -10.73 -68.73 31.17
CA ASP A 83 -10.03 -69.19 32.37
C ASP A 83 -10.95 -69.19 33.59
N ALA A 84 -11.82 -68.19 33.74
CA ALA A 84 -12.85 -68.19 34.78
C ALA A 84 -13.87 -69.35 34.63
N VAL A 85 -14.21 -69.71 33.40
CA VAL A 85 -15.10 -70.86 33.10
C VAL A 85 -14.38 -72.18 33.36
N ILE A 86 -13.11 -72.29 32.98
CA ILE A 86 -12.28 -73.48 33.23
C ILE A 86 -12.06 -73.66 34.73
N ASP A 87 -11.83 -72.58 35.49
CA ASP A 87 -11.74 -72.59 36.94
C ASP A 87 -13.03 -73.07 37.61
N LEU A 88 -14.18 -72.56 37.16
CA LEU A 88 -15.48 -73.00 37.67
C LEU A 88 -15.73 -74.49 37.37
N PHE A 89 -15.37 -74.94 36.17
CA PHE A 89 -15.49 -76.33 35.76
C PHE A 89 -14.57 -77.25 36.59
N ASN A 90 -13.31 -76.87 36.79
CA ASN A 90 -12.34 -77.61 37.57
C ASN A 90 -12.68 -77.64 39.08
N ARG A 91 -13.38 -76.64 39.61
CA ARG A 91 -13.90 -76.62 40.99
C ARG A 91 -15.07 -77.57 41.22
N THR A 92 -15.80 -77.96 40.18
CA THR A 92 -16.98 -78.83 40.29
C THR A 92 -16.69 -80.32 40.10
N GLN A 93 -15.43 -80.68 39.80
CA GLN A 93 -15.02 -82.06 39.55
C GLN A 93 -14.30 -82.70 40.75
N PRO A 94 -14.31 -84.04 40.88
CA PRO A 94 -13.53 -84.74 41.89
C PRO A 94 -12.02 -84.50 41.74
N GLU A 95 -11.31 -84.44 42.87
CA GLU A 95 -9.87 -84.09 42.97
C GLU A 95 -8.97 -84.84 42.00
N PHE A 96 -9.20 -86.14 41.83
CA PHE A 96 -8.41 -86.99 40.94
C PHE A 96 -8.53 -86.60 39.45
N VAL A 97 -9.70 -86.10 39.03
CA VAL A 97 -9.95 -85.73 37.63
C VAL A 97 -9.35 -84.36 37.32
N ARG A 98 -9.39 -83.44 38.28
CA ARG A 98 -8.76 -82.11 38.18
C ARG A 98 -7.26 -82.18 37.93
N GLU A 99 -6.56 -83.11 38.59
CA GLU A 99 -5.10 -83.29 38.47
C GLU A 99 -4.67 -83.93 37.14
N CYS A 100 -5.59 -84.60 36.44
CA CYS A 100 -5.30 -85.31 35.19
C CYS A 100 -5.66 -84.51 33.92
N LEU A 101 -6.16 -83.29 34.05
CA LEU A 101 -6.65 -82.48 32.93
C LEU A 101 -5.68 -81.35 32.60
N ASN A 102 -5.29 -81.24 31.32
CA ASN A 102 -4.49 -80.12 30.83
C ASN A 102 -5.39 -78.91 30.56
N VAL A 103 -5.24 -77.87 31.38
CA VAL A 103 -5.98 -76.59 31.31
C VAL A 103 -5.88 -75.93 29.93
N GLU A 104 -4.70 -75.96 29.30
CA GLU A 104 -4.49 -75.36 27.98
C GLU A 104 -5.16 -76.17 26.86
N ALA A 105 -5.20 -77.49 26.99
CA ALA A 105 -5.95 -78.35 26.06
C ALA A 105 -7.47 -78.18 26.22
N GLN A 106 -7.97 -77.98 27.45
CA GLN A 106 -9.37 -77.65 27.71
C GLN A 106 -9.74 -76.28 27.13
N ARG A 107 -8.87 -75.28 27.29
CA ARG A 107 -9.04 -73.94 26.71
C ARG A 107 -9.15 -74.02 25.19
N GLN A 108 -8.24 -74.73 24.53
CA GLN A 108 -8.28 -74.92 23.08
C GLN A 108 -9.50 -75.73 22.62
N TYR A 109 -9.96 -76.71 23.41
CA TYR A 109 -11.16 -77.48 23.10
C TYR A 109 -12.44 -76.63 23.22
N ILE A 110 -12.57 -75.86 24.30
CA ILE A 110 -13.69 -74.93 24.50
C ILE A 110 -13.70 -73.93 23.36
N LEU A 111 -12.55 -73.33 23.06
CA LEU A 111 -12.39 -72.44 21.93
C LEU A 111 -12.90 -73.13 20.63
N ASN A 112 -12.33 -74.25 20.22
CA ASN A 112 -12.70 -74.92 18.97
C ASN A 112 -14.15 -75.48 18.95
N SER A 113 -14.79 -75.64 20.13
CA SER A 113 -16.18 -76.07 20.25
C SER A 113 -17.19 -74.93 20.15
N LEU A 114 -16.76 -73.68 20.36
CA LEU A 114 -17.60 -72.51 20.09
C LEU A 114 -17.94 -72.49 18.60
N SER A 115 -19.19 -72.16 18.28
CA SER A 115 -19.60 -72.10 16.88
C SER A 115 -18.72 -71.14 16.11
N GLU A 116 -18.35 -71.54 14.89
CA GLU A 116 -17.59 -70.71 13.94
C GLU A 116 -18.20 -69.29 13.81
N SER A 117 -19.53 -69.20 13.89
CA SER A 117 -20.27 -67.93 13.88
C SER A 117 -20.07 -67.02 15.09
N LEU A 118 -19.73 -67.54 16.27
CA LEU A 118 -19.42 -66.72 17.44
C LEU A 118 -17.97 -66.22 17.38
N ARG A 119 -17.05 -67.09 16.99
CA ARG A 119 -15.63 -66.75 16.73
C ARG A 119 -15.52 -65.62 15.72
N GLN A 120 -16.15 -65.82 14.56
CA GLN A 120 -16.18 -64.81 13.50
C GLN A 120 -16.79 -63.49 13.97
N ARG A 121 -17.79 -63.48 14.86
CA ARG A 121 -18.36 -62.23 15.39
C ARG A 121 -17.44 -61.52 16.37
N VAL A 122 -16.78 -62.26 17.26
CA VAL A 122 -15.80 -61.69 18.21
C VAL A 122 -14.60 -61.13 17.44
N ASP A 123 -14.05 -61.91 16.50
CA ASP A 123 -12.93 -61.48 15.66
C ASP A 123 -13.31 -60.31 14.76
N SER A 124 -14.53 -60.31 14.20
CA SER A 124 -15.03 -59.19 13.41
C SER A 124 -15.25 -57.93 14.25
N ALA A 125 -15.70 -58.06 15.51
CA ALA A 125 -15.87 -56.93 16.40
C ALA A 125 -14.51 -56.33 16.81
N LEU A 126 -13.55 -57.17 17.23
CA LEU A 126 -12.20 -56.73 17.57
C LEU A 126 -11.46 -56.12 16.37
N SER A 127 -11.60 -56.73 15.17
CA SER A 127 -11.00 -56.18 13.95
C SER A 127 -11.69 -54.91 13.49
N ALA A 128 -13.01 -54.77 13.70
CA ALA A 128 -13.73 -53.54 13.38
C ALA A 128 -13.28 -52.40 14.28
N ASP A 129 -13.17 -52.65 15.59
CA ASP A 129 -12.70 -51.65 16.56
C ASP A 129 -11.25 -51.24 16.27
N SER A 130 -10.33 -52.20 16.02
CA SER A 130 -8.94 -51.90 15.62
C SER A 130 -8.88 -51.00 14.38
N LYS A 131 -9.68 -51.30 13.35
CA LYS A 131 -9.74 -50.49 12.13
C LYS A 131 -10.32 -49.10 12.35
N MET A 132 -11.24 -48.93 13.31
CA MET A 132 -11.76 -47.62 13.68
C MET A 132 -10.71 -46.81 14.41
N TRP A 133 -10.02 -47.42 15.37
CA TRP A 133 -8.90 -46.80 16.09
C TRP A 133 -7.75 -46.41 15.16
N GLU A 134 -7.39 -47.26 14.20
CA GLU A 134 -6.37 -46.94 13.19
C GLU A 134 -6.78 -45.73 12.34
N LYS A 135 -8.04 -45.67 11.89
CA LYS A 135 -8.55 -44.52 11.15
C LYS A 135 -8.56 -43.25 11.98
N GLU A 136 -9.01 -43.31 13.23
CA GLU A 136 -8.98 -42.17 14.15
C GLU A 136 -7.54 -41.70 14.40
N ARG A 137 -6.60 -42.64 14.55
CA ARG A 137 -5.17 -42.32 14.68
C ARG A 137 -4.62 -41.66 13.41
N GLU A 138 -4.94 -42.17 12.23
CA GLU A 138 -4.53 -41.57 10.95
C GLU A 138 -5.13 -40.17 10.76
N GLU A 139 -6.40 -39.98 11.12
CA GLU A 139 -7.08 -38.68 11.09
C GLU A 139 -6.44 -37.68 12.06
N LEU A 140 -6.12 -38.12 13.28
CA LEU A 140 -5.43 -37.29 14.27
C LEU A 140 -4.00 -36.94 13.82
N LEU A 141 -3.25 -37.88 13.27
CA LEU A 141 -1.92 -37.61 12.72
C LEU A 141 -1.97 -36.62 11.55
N LYS A 142 -2.96 -36.78 10.66
CA LYS A 142 -3.20 -35.81 9.59
C LYS A 142 -3.54 -34.44 10.14
N LYS A 143 -4.33 -34.37 11.21
CA LYS A 143 -4.68 -33.10 11.86
C LYS A 143 -3.47 -32.45 12.53
N ILE A 144 -2.60 -33.22 13.17
CA ILE A 144 -1.35 -32.73 13.78
C ILE A 144 -0.45 -32.18 12.68
N ALA A 145 -0.23 -32.92 11.59
CA ALA A 145 0.58 -32.44 10.47
C ALA A 145 0.03 -31.16 9.83
N GLU A 146 -1.30 -31.04 9.71
CA GLU A 146 -1.94 -29.81 9.24
C GLU A 146 -1.74 -28.65 10.24
N LEU A 147 -1.87 -28.91 11.54
CA LEU A 147 -1.63 -27.91 12.59
C LEU A 147 -0.18 -27.44 12.60
N GLU A 148 0.78 -28.35 12.52
CA GLU A 148 2.21 -28.04 12.41
C GLU A 148 2.52 -27.24 11.14
N GLY A 149 1.88 -27.57 10.02
CA GLY A 149 1.95 -26.78 8.78
C GLY A 149 1.47 -25.34 9.00
N SER A 150 0.28 -25.18 9.60
CA SER A 150 -0.28 -23.87 9.91
C SER A 150 0.56 -23.08 10.92
N GLU A 151 1.19 -23.74 11.90
CA GLU A 151 2.08 -23.10 12.88
C GLU A 151 3.36 -22.60 12.21
N ASN A 152 3.94 -23.39 11.30
CA ASN A 152 5.11 -22.98 10.52
C ASN A 152 4.78 -21.80 9.59
N GLU A 153 3.61 -21.80 8.94
CA GLU A 153 3.13 -20.69 8.13
C GLU A 153 2.93 -19.42 8.98
N LEU A 154 2.27 -19.54 10.14
CA LEU A 154 2.08 -18.44 11.08
C LEU A 154 3.42 -17.89 11.61
N SER A 155 4.38 -18.78 11.86
CA SER A 155 5.74 -18.40 12.27
C SER A 155 6.45 -17.61 11.16
N SER A 156 6.37 -18.06 9.92
CA SER A 156 6.92 -17.35 8.75
C SER A 156 6.28 -15.96 8.60
N ILE A 157 4.95 -15.87 8.69
CA ILE A 157 4.22 -14.59 8.60
C ILE A 157 4.62 -13.65 9.75
N ARG A 158 4.86 -14.18 10.95
CA ARG A 158 5.33 -13.40 12.11
C ARG A 158 6.72 -12.84 11.88
N ASP A 159 7.64 -13.63 11.33
CA ASP A 159 8.99 -13.19 11.01
C ASP A 159 9.02 -12.17 9.87
N GLU A 160 8.19 -12.34 8.85
CA GLU A 160 7.99 -11.36 7.78
C GLU A 160 7.43 -10.05 8.32
N ASN A 161 6.40 -10.10 9.17
CA ASN A 161 5.87 -8.92 9.85
C ASN A 161 6.93 -8.21 10.69
N ARG A 162 7.77 -8.96 11.41
CA ARG A 162 8.87 -8.40 12.19
C ARG A 162 9.89 -7.70 11.29
N LYS A 163 10.25 -8.29 10.14
CA LYS A 163 11.14 -7.66 9.15
C LYS A 163 10.53 -6.39 8.57
N LEU A 164 9.24 -6.41 8.23
CA LEU A 164 8.51 -5.25 7.71
C LEU A 164 8.48 -4.10 8.74
N ARG A 165 8.19 -4.42 10.01
CA ARG A 165 8.24 -3.44 11.12
C ARG A 165 9.63 -2.81 11.25
N LEU A 166 10.68 -3.62 11.30
CA LEU A 166 12.06 -3.11 11.39
C LEU A 166 12.45 -2.26 10.18
N SER A 167 11.98 -2.62 8.97
CA SER A 167 12.19 -1.80 7.77
C SER A 167 11.46 -0.46 7.85
N ALA A 168 10.20 -0.47 8.30
CA ALA A 168 9.43 0.74 8.50
C ALA A 168 10.06 1.65 9.57
N ASP A 169 10.55 1.07 10.67
CA ASP A 169 11.26 1.82 11.72
C ASP A 169 12.56 2.44 11.20
N ARG A 170 13.35 1.70 10.41
CA ARG A 170 14.55 2.24 9.76
C ARG A 170 14.21 3.39 8.81
N GLN A 171 13.14 3.25 8.03
CA GLN A 171 12.67 4.33 7.15
C GLN A 171 12.18 5.53 7.95
N LYS A 172 11.44 5.32 9.04
CA LYS A 172 11.01 6.38 9.96
C LYS A 172 12.21 7.12 10.53
N HIS A 173 13.23 6.40 11.00
CA HIS A 173 14.45 7.03 11.52
C HIS A 173 15.18 7.83 10.44
N ALA A 174 15.36 7.29 9.24
CA ALA A 174 16.00 8.01 8.15
C ALA A 174 15.22 9.28 7.73
N LEU A 175 13.88 9.24 7.77
CA LEU A 175 13.04 10.41 7.50
C LEU A 175 13.12 11.43 8.63
N LEU A 176 13.14 10.98 9.89
CA LEU A 176 13.32 11.86 11.06
C LEU A 176 14.69 12.55 11.02
N ASP A 177 15.76 11.84 10.67
CA ASP A 177 17.09 12.43 10.51
C ASP A 177 17.09 13.48 9.40
N ARG A 178 16.43 13.21 8.27
CA ARG A 178 16.26 14.20 7.20
C ARG A 178 15.43 15.41 7.62
N ILE A 179 14.39 15.20 8.44
CA ILE A 179 13.59 16.30 9.01
C ILE A 179 14.49 17.15 9.92
N ASN A 180 15.23 16.53 10.83
CA ASN A 180 16.18 17.22 11.72
C ASN A 180 17.23 18.01 10.92
N ASP A 181 17.78 17.44 9.84
CA ASP A 181 18.72 18.12 8.94
C ASP A 181 18.07 19.33 8.24
N LEU A 182 16.82 19.19 7.78
CA LEU A 182 16.07 20.28 7.14
C LEU A 182 15.71 21.37 8.15
N GLU A 183 15.35 21.01 9.38
CA GLU A 183 15.12 21.95 10.48
C GLU A 183 16.41 22.69 10.85
N ALA A 184 17.55 21.99 10.90
CA ALA A 184 18.87 22.62 11.09
C ALA A 184 19.24 23.57 9.94
N GLN A 185 18.89 23.22 8.69
CA GLN A 185 19.08 24.12 7.55
C GLN A 185 18.14 25.33 7.62
N LEU A 186 16.88 25.14 8.03
CA LEU A 186 15.91 26.22 8.17
C LEU A 186 16.36 27.20 9.26
N THR A 187 16.79 26.70 10.42
CA THR A 187 17.32 27.54 11.50
C THR A 187 18.57 28.30 11.05
N LYS A 188 19.48 27.65 10.31
CA LYS A 188 20.65 28.32 9.71
C LYS A 188 20.23 29.41 8.71
N GLN A 189 19.27 29.13 7.82
CA GLN A 189 18.76 30.12 6.87
C GLN A 189 18.05 31.28 7.57
N VAL A 190 17.31 31.03 8.65
CA VAL A 190 16.69 32.08 9.46
C VAL A 190 17.78 32.96 10.08
N GLN A 191 18.82 32.37 10.67
CA GLN A 191 19.95 33.13 11.21
C GLN A 191 20.70 33.92 10.12
N GLU A 192 20.90 33.34 8.92
CA GLU A 192 21.51 34.04 7.78
C GLU A 192 20.63 35.20 7.28
N LYS A 193 19.31 35.01 7.24
CA LYS A 193 18.35 36.08 6.93
C LYS A 193 18.41 37.18 7.97
N GLU A 194 18.37 36.86 9.26
CA GLU A 194 18.50 37.84 10.34
C GLU A 194 19.82 38.60 10.28
N ARG A 195 20.93 37.92 9.98
CA ARG A 195 22.24 38.56 9.74
C ARG A 195 22.21 39.47 8.53
N PHE A 196 21.59 39.05 7.42
CA PHE A 196 21.45 39.87 6.23
C PHE A 196 20.58 41.09 6.49
N PHE A 197 19.44 40.91 7.16
CA PHE A 197 18.53 41.98 7.56
C PHE A 197 19.09 42.86 8.67
N SER A 198 20.11 42.44 9.41
CA SER A 198 20.82 43.33 10.35
C SER A 198 21.94 44.11 9.64
N ARG A 199 22.63 43.46 8.70
CA ARG A 199 23.73 44.06 7.92
C ARG A 199 23.25 45.05 6.86
N LYS A 200 22.12 44.78 6.21
CA LYS A 200 21.58 45.64 5.14
C LYS A 200 21.11 47.02 5.63
N PRO A 201 20.23 47.15 6.65
CA PRO A 201 19.83 48.46 7.14
C PRO A 201 20.97 49.20 7.84
N SER A 202 21.96 48.51 8.42
CA SER A 202 23.15 49.19 8.96
C SER A 202 24.05 49.74 7.86
N HIS A 203 24.31 48.96 6.80
CA HIS A 203 25.08 49.41 5.65
C HIS A 203 24.37 50.54 4.90
N ASP A 204 23.08 50.38 4.59
CA ASP A 204 22.28 51.40 3.92
C ASP A 204 22.19 52.67 4.79
N ALA A 205 22.05 52.54 6.11
CA ALA A 205 22.08 53.69 7.02
C ALA A 205 23.46 54.38 7.09
N GLU A 206 24.55 53.62 7.05
CA GLU A 206 25.91 54.17 7.06
C GLU A 206 26.25 54.88 5.74
N GLU A 207 25.85 54.30 4.60
CA GLU A 207 25.98 54.94 3.28
C GLU A 207 25.13 56.20 3.18
N LEU A 208 23.88 56.17 3.69
CA LEU A 208 23.04 57.36 3.78
C LEU A 208 23.64 58.42 4.71
N ALA A 209 24.21 58.05 5.85
CA ALA A 209 24.88 58.98 6.76
C ALA A 209 26.11 59.63 6.08
N LYS A 210 26.90 58.85 5.33
CA LYS A 210 28.04 59.35 4.57
C LYS A 210 27.61 60.27 3.42
N ALA A 211 26.55 59.89 2.70
CA ALA A 211 25.99 60.71 1.62
C ALA A 211 25.42 62.03 2.15
N THR A 212 24.67 62.00 3.25
CA THR A 212 24.13 63.21 3.89
C THR A 212 25.23 64.11 4.44
N ALA A 213 26.29 63.55 5.05
CA ALA A 213 27.45 64.33 5.47
C ALA A 213 28.18 64.99 4.28
N ARG A 214 28.33 64.27 3.16
CA ARG A 214 28.91 64.83 1.93
C ARG A 214 28.06 65.93 1.32
N VAL A 215 26.74 65.74 1.27
CA VAL A 215 25.80 66.77 0.78
C VAL A 215 25.91 68.02 1.65
N LYS A 216 25.88 67.87 2.98
CA LYS A 216 26.05 68.99 3.89
C LYS A 216 27.38 69.72 3.69
N GLY A 217 28.48 68.98 3.52
CA GLY A 217 29.79 69.58 3.22
C GLY A 217 29.82 70.35 1.88
N LEU A 218 29.14 69.82 0.85
CA LEU A 218 29.00 70.50 -0.44
C LEU A 218 28.09 71.72 -0.36
N GLU A 219 27.03 71.68 0.45
CA GLU A 219 26.17 72.83 0.74
C GLU A 219 26.96 73.94 1.44
N ASP A 220 27.72 73.60 2.48
CA ASP A 220 28.59 74.55 3.20
C ASP A 220 29.66 75.15 2.25
N GLU A 221 30.26 74.34 1.37
CA GLU A 221 31.21 74.82 0.35
C GLU A 221 30.54 75.72 -0.68
N SER A 222 29.33 75.38 -1.14
CA SER A 222 28.53 76.19 -2.06
C SER A 222 28.15 77.53 -1.42
N GLU A 223 27.77 77.56 -0.15
CA GLU A 223 27.52 78.79 0.59
C GLU A 223 28.78 79.65 0.72
N SER A 224 29.92 79.02 1.03
CA SER A 224 31.22 79.72 1.09
C SER A 224 31.62 80.30 -0.26
N LEU A 225 31.45 79.55 -1.36
CA LEU A 225 31.73 80.02 -2.72
C LEU A 225 30.79 81.15 -3.14
N LYS A 226 29.51 81.07 -2.77
CA LYS A 226 28.54 82.15 -3.03
C LYS A 226 28.93 83.44 -2.29
N ALA A 227 29.36 83.33 -1.03
CA ALA A 227 29.87 84.47 -0.27
C ALA A 227 31.11 85.09 -0.95
N LYS A 228 32.10 84.27 -1.32
CA LYS A 228 33.29 84.74 -2.06
C LYS A 228 32.96 85.39 -3.40
N ASN A 229 32.00 84.86 -4.15
CA ASN A 229 31.55 85.48 -5.40
C ASN A 229 30.92 86.85 -5.15
N SER A 230 30.09 86.99 -4.12
CA SER A 230 29.53 88.30 -3.76
C SER A 230 30.61 89.32 -3.36
N GLU A 231 31.65 88.88 -2.65
CA GLU A 231 32.80 89.73 -2.32
C GLU A 231 33.61 90.12 -3.57
N LEU A 232 33.81 89.18 -4.50
CA LEU A 232 34.48 89.44 -5.77
C LEU A 232 33.69 90.39 -6.67
N GLU A 233 32.36 90.29 -6.70
CA GLU A 233 31.50 91.24 -7.41
C GLU A 233 31.65 92.65 -6.82
N ILE A 234 31.61 92.80 -5.49
CA ILE A 234 31.83 94.09 -4.82
C ILE A 234 33.21 94.65 -5.19
N ARG A 235 34.26 93.82 -5.10
CA ARG A 235 35.62 94.23 -5.46
C ARG A 235 35.76 94.58 -6.95
N GLY A 236 35.06 93.86 -7.83
CA GLY A 236 34.99 94.16 -9.25
C GLY A 236 34.41 95.53 -9.51
N ASN A 237 33.28 95.85 -8.88
CA ASN A 237 32.63 97.16 -8.95
C ASN A 237 33.55 98.26 -8.41
N GLU A 238 34.25 98.04 -7.29
CA GLU A 238 35.23 98.99 -6.75
C GLU A 238 36.44 99.23 -7.67
N LEU A 239 36.90 98.19 -8.38
CA LEU A 239 37.97 98.35 -9.35
C LEU A 239 37.50 99.08 -10.60
N GLU A 240 36.26 98.87 -11.02
CA GLU A 240 35.64 99.59 -12.13
C GLU A 240 35.47 101.08 -11.81
N THR A 241 35.02 101.44 -10.61
CA THR A 241 34.96 102.84 -10.18
C THR A 241 36.35 103.48 -10.16
N ARG A 242 37.36 102.80 -9.57
CA ARG A 242 38.75 103.27 -9.60
C ARG A 242 39.30 103.42 -11.01
N ARG A 243 38.97 102.50 -11.92
CA ARG A 243 39.36 102.58 -13.34
C ARG A 243 38.78 103.84 -13.98
N ASN A 244 37.48 104.09 -13.78
CA ASN A 244 36.81 105.26 -14.34
C ASN A 244 37.39 106.57 -13.78
N GLU A 245 37.74 106.61 -12.49
CA GLU A 245 38.43 107.75 -11.88
C GLU A 245 39.83 107.98 -12.47
N LEU A 246 40.62 106.91 -12.68
CA LEU A 246 41.93 107.00 -13.30
C LEU A 246 41.83 107.42 -14.77
N GLU A 247 40.85 106.92 -15.52
CA GLU A 247 40.62 107.34 -16.91
C GLU A 247 40.26 108.82 -17.01
N ALA A 248 39.46 109.35 -16.06
CA ALA A 248 39.18 110.77 -15.97
C ALA A 248 40.46 111.59 -15.71
N LYS A 249 41.32 111.14 -14.78
CA LYS A 249 42.63 111.79 -14.52
C LYS A 249 43.57 111.73 -15.72
N ILE A 250 43.58 110.64 -16.48
CA ILE A 250 44.38 110.54 -17.71
C ILE A 250 43.90 111.56 -18.74
N LYS A 251 42.59 111.69 -18.95
CA LYS A 251 42.03 112.70 -19.88
C LYS A 251 42.40 114.13 -19.45
N GLU A 252 42.39 114.41 -18.15
CA GLU A 252 42.84 115.70 -17.60
C GLU A 252 44.33 115.96 -17.87
N LEU A 253 45.20 114.97 -17.58
CA LEU A 253 46.63 115.07 -17.87
C LEU A 253 46.94 115.14 -19.37
N GLU A 254 46.18 114.48 -20.22
CA GLU A 254 46.31 114.56 -21.68
C GLU A 254 45.94 115.96 -22.20
N ALA A 255 44.93 116.60 -21.63
CA ALA A 255 44.59 117.99 -21.93
C ALA A 255 45.73 118.94 -21.50
N GLU A 256 46.27 118.77 -20.29
CA GLU A 256 47.42 119.54 -19.80
C GLU A 256 48.67 119.32 -20.68
N LYS A 257 48.92 118.07 -21.11
CA LYS A 257 50.00 117.74 -22.03
C LYS A 257 49.80 118.38 -23.40
N ALA A 258 48.58 118.42 -23.94
CA ALA A 258 48.29 119.09 -25.20
C ALA A 258 48.56 120.61 -25.13
N ASP A 259 48.22 121.25 -24.01
CA ASP A 259 48.55 122.66 -23.76
C ASP A 259 50.08 122.88 -23.71
N LEU A 260 50.83 121.98 -23.08
CA LEU A 260 52.29 122.02 -23.07
C LEU A 260 52.89 121.75 -24.46
N ILE A 261 52.29 120.87 -25.27
CA ILE A 261 52.73 120.59 -26.64
C ILE A 261 52.59 121.84 -27.51
N LEU A 262 51.48 122.57 -27.46
CA LEU A 262 51.33 123.86 -28.16
C LEU A 262 52.42 124.87 -27.76
N LYS A 263 52.86 124.81 -26.50
CA LYS A 263 53.95 125.62 -25.94
C LYS A 263 55.34 125.15 -26.39
N SER A 264 55.50 123.88 -26.70
CA SER A 264 56.74 123.29 -27.25
C SER A 264 56.82 123.39 -28.78
N GLU A 265 55.71 123.33 -29.51
CA GLU A 265 55.64 123.52 -30.97
C GLU A 265 55.97 124.95 -31.38
N THR A 266 55.66 125.93 -30.53
CA THR A 266 56.17 127.31 -30.67
C THR A 266 57.68 127.43 -30.42
N GLN A 267 58.30 126.48 -29.70
CA GLN A 267 59.75 126.38 -29.49
C GLN A 267 60.48 125.51 -30.53
N MET A 268 59.77 124.63 -31.25
CA MET A 268 60.35 123.65 -32.18
C MET A 268 60.25 124.05 -33.67
N ALA A 269 59.74 125.24 -34.00
CA ALA A 269 59.89 125.84 -35.33
C ALA A 269 61.35 126.29 -35.66
N THR A 270 62.27 126.13 -34.70
CA THR A 270 63.71 126.46 -34.83
C THR A 270 64.59 125.23 -34.71
N SER A 271 64.52 124.27 -35.63
CA SER A 271 65.71 123.59 -36.17
C SER A 271 65.34 122.49 -37.18
N THR A 272 66.13 122.50 -38.24
CA THR A 272 66.11 121.77 -39.50
C THR A 272 66.58 120.30 -39.43
N ASP A 273 65.83 119.41 -40.10
CA ASP A 273 66.14 118.64 -41.33
C ASP A 273 67.43 117.78 -41.52
N ILE A 274 67.19 116.53 -41.99
CA ILE A 274 67.94 115.63 -42.93
C ILE A 274 69.26 114.98 -42.47
N ARG A 275 69.68 113.73 -42.81
CA ARG A 275 69.22 112.43 -43.38
C ARG A 275 70.52 111.53 -43.47
N PRO A 276 70.58 110.32 -44.09
CA PRO A 276 71.38 109.17 -43.63
C PRO A 276 72.51 108.78 -44.61
N GLU A 277 73.20 107.65 -44.39
CA GLU A 277 73.63 106.64 -45.41
C GLU A 277 74.80 105.76 -44.90
N ASN A 278 74.51 104.54 -44.40
CA ASN A 278 75.50 103.44 -44.29
C ASN A 278 74.86 102.02 -44.17
N ASN A 279 73.64 101.82 -44.69
CA ASN A 279 72.75 100.70 -44.33
C ASN A 279 72.82 99.42 -45.20
N GLU A 280 73.58 99.38 -46.30
CA GLU A 280 73.45 98.24 -47.24
C GLU A 280 74.22 96.98 -46.83
N LYS A 281 75.25 97.09 -45.98
CA LYS A 281 76.06 95.92 -45.55
C LYS A 281 75.61 95.35 -44.20
N THR A 282 75.02 96.15 -43.33
CA THR A 282 74.34 95.68 -42.10
C THR A 282 73.03 94.97 -42.44
N SER A 283 72.27 95.49 -43.41
CA SER A 283 70.98 94.91 -43.85
C SER A 283 71.07 93.46 -44.33
N ALA A 284 72.13 93.10 -45.08
CA ALA A 284 72.29 91.73 -45.59
C ALA A 284 72.67 90.72 -44.48
N SER A 285 73.50 91.12 -43.51
CA SER A 285 73.83 90.27 -42.36
C SER A 285 72.67 90.17 -41.36
N GLU A 286 71.92 91.26 -41.18
CA GLU A 286 70.70 91.28 -40.37
C GLU A 286 69.58 90.44 -40.99
N ALA A 287 69.52 90.34 -42.33
CA ALA A 287 68.57 89.47 -43.02
C ALA A 287 68.84 87.97 -42.75
N LEU A 288 70.09 87.52 -42.85
CA LEU A 288 70.46 86.14 -42.54
C LEU A 288 70.30 85.80 -41.06
N ILE A 289 70.64 86.73 -40.17
CA ILE A 289 70.39 86.59 -38.72
C ILE A 289 68.88 86.51 -38.45
N SER A 290 68.06 87.27 -39.18
CA SER A 290 66.60 87.21 -39.05
C SER A 290 66.02 85.89 -39.55
N GLU A 291 66.53 85.34 -40.65
CA GLU A 291 66.12 84.04 -41.18
C GLU A 291 66.53 82.89 -40.25
N LEU A 292 67.75 82.94 -39.70
CA LEU A 292 68.20 81.95 -38.70
C LEU A 292 67.36 82.05 -37.41
N LYS A 293 67.04 83.27 -36.96
CA LYS A 293 66.14 83.47 -35.81
C LYS A 293 64.73 82.92 -36.07
N SER A 294 64.18 83.09 -37.26
CA SER A 294 62.85 82.55 -37.59
C SER A 294 62.85 81.02 -37.69
N LYS A 295 63.94 80.42 -38.17
CA LYS A 295 64.12 78.96 -38.17
C LYS A 295 64.28 78.43 -36.74
N ASN A 296 65.03 79.13 -35.88
CA ASN A 296 65.19 78.75 -34.49
C ASN A 296 63.86 78.83 -33.72
N SER A 297 63.09 79.90 -33.90
CA SER A 297 61.77 80.02 -33.28
C SER A 297 60.80 78.95 -33.79
N GLY A 298 60.88 78.58 -35.07
CA GLY A 298 60.09 77.49 -35.65
C GLY A 298 60.46 76.10 -35.12
N LEU A 299 61.74 75.86 -34.83
CA LEU A 299 62.20 74.62 -34.19
C LEU A 299 61.81 74.57 -32.71
N GLU A 300 61.97 75.68 -31.98
CA GLU A 300 61.53 75.82 -30.59
C GLU A 300 60.02 75.58 -30.45
N ALA A 301 59.21 76.09 -31.38
CA ALA A 301 57.77 75.82 -31.40
C ALA A 301 57.42 74.33 -31.60
N LYS A 302 58.15 73.63 -32.48
CA LYS A 302 57.96 72.18 -32.69
C LYS A 302 58.41 71.36 -31.49
N VAL A 303 59.48 71.78 -30.81
CA VAL A 303 59.94 71.14 -29.56
C VAL A 303 58.87 71.30 -28.49
N ALA A 304 58.31 72.50 -28.31
CA ALA A 304 57.20 72.72 -27.37
C ALA A 304 55.94 71.91 -27.72
N GLU A 305 55.63 71.74 -29.00
CA GLU A 305 54.52 70.89 -29.45
C GLU A 305 54.77 69.39 -29.16
N LEU A 306 56.00 68.90 -29.34
CA LEU A 306 56.35 67.52 -29.00
C LEU A 306 56.38 67.30 -27.49
N GLU A 307 56.90 68.26 -26.72
CA GLU A 307 56.91 68.24 -25.25
C GLU A 307 55.49 68.18 -24.66
N THR A 308 54.49 68.75 -25.33
CA THR A 308 53.08 68.63 -24.91
C THR A 308 52.40 67.35 -25.40
N LYS A 309 52.79 66.80 -26.55
CA LYS A 309 52.21 65.54 -27.08
C LYS A 309 52.71 64.28 -26.38
N ILE A 310 53.97 64.23 -25.97
CA ILE A 310 54.55 63.07 -25.26
C ILE A 310 53.74 62.70 -24.00
N PRO A 311 53.47 63.61 -23.04
CA PRO A 311 52.71 63.26 -21.85
C PRO A 311 51.26 62.89 -22.17
N LEU A 312 50.66 63.50 -23.21
CA LEU A 312 49.31 63.12 -23.64
C LEU A 312 49.29 61.67 -24.15
N LEU A 313 50.25 61.28 -24.98
CA LEU A 313 50.35 59.90 -25.48
C LEU A 313 50.67 58.91 -24.36
N GLU A 314 51.50 59.28 -23.38
CA GLU A 314 51.76 58.47 -22.19
C GLU A 314 50.49 58.25 -21.36
N THR A 315 49.69 59.30 -21.14
CA THR A 315 48.40 59.16 -20.42
C THR A 315 47.40 58.30 -21.21
N GLN A 316 47.35 58.44 -22.55
CA GLN A 316 46.51 57.59 -23.39
C GLN A 316 46.94 56.12 -23.36
N ASN A 317 48.24 55.84 -23.45
CA ASN A 317 48.75 54.47 -23.35
C ASN A 317 48.46 53.85 -21.98
N SER A 318 48.62 54.61 -20.90
CA SER A 318 48.27 54.12 -19.55
C SER A 318 46.78 53.81 -19.41
N ALA A 319 45.91 54.64 -20.00
CA ALA A 319 44.47 54.38 -20.00
C ALA A 319 44.11 53.12 -20.81
N LEU A 320 44.72 52.93 -21.98
CA LEU A 320 44.52 51.72 -22.80
C LEU A 320 45.04 50.45 -22.10
N GLU A 321 46.15 50.52 -21.37
CA GLU A 321 46.65 49.42 -20.56
C GLU A 321 45.65 49.04 -19.44
N GLN A 322 45.11 50.02 -18.73
CA GLN A 322 44.07 49.79 -17.71
C GLN A 322 42.80 49.17 -18.31
N ASP A 323 42.34 49.66 -19.46
CA ASP A 323 41.17 49.10 -20.14
C ASP A 323 41.43 47.66 -20.58
N ASN A 324 42.63 47.35 -21.10
CA ASN A 324 43.00 45.98 -21.47
C ASN A 324 43.04 45.04 -20.26
N GLU A 325 43.59 45.50 -19.12
CA GLU A 325 43.58 44.74 -17.86
C GLU A 325 42.16 44.50 -17.35
N ALA A 326 41.28 45.52 -17.41
CA ALA A 326 39.88 45.39 -17.02
C ALA A 326 39.13 44.39 -17.90
N MET A 327 39.33 44.44 -19.22
CA MET A 327 38.72 43.50 -20.17
C MET A 327 39.25 42.07 -19.96
N ALA A 328 40.54 41.91 -19.65
CA ALA A 328 41.12 40.60 -19.33
C ALA A 328 40.50 40.01 -18.05
N ALA A 329 40.33 40.82 -17.00
CA ALA A 329 39.68 40.40 -15.77
C ALA A 329 38.21 40.00 -15.98
N GLU A 330 37.49 40.72 -16.84
CA GLU A 330 36.13 40.33 -17.20
C GLU A 330 36.09 39.02 -17.99
N CYS A 331 37.01 38.81 -18.92
CA CYS A 331 37.13 37.55 -19.66
C CYS A 331 37.38 36.36 -18.72
N GLU A 332 38.24 36.52 -17.72
CA GLU A 332 38.46 35.48 -16.70
C GLU A 332 37.20 35.24 -15.85
N ARG A 333 36.52 36.30 -15.43
CA ARG A 333 35.27 36.20 -14.68
C ARG A 333 34.19 35.44 -15.47
N LEU A 334 34.02 35.77 -16.76
CA LEU A 334 33.06 35.10 -17.64
C LEU A 334 33.45 33.64 -17.88
N ARG A 335 34.73 33.33 -18.07
CA ARG A 335 35.22 31.94 -18.15
C ARG A 335 34.89 31.16 -16.88
N GLY A 336 35.10 31.75 -15.70
CA GLY A 336 34.74 31.15 -14.42
C GLY A 336 33.25 30.86 -14.30
N GLU A 337 32.39 31.79 -14.71
CA GLU A 337 30.93 31.59 -14.71
C GLU A 337 30.50 30.51 -15.70
N VAL A 338 31.12 30.42 -16.89
CA VAL A 338 30.84 29.34 -17.85
C VAL A 338 31.19 27.98 -17.26
N VAL A 339 32.35 27.84 -16.60
CA VAL A 339 32.73 26.59 -15.91
C VAL A 339 31.71 26.26 -14.81
N ARG A 340 31.31 27.25 -14.01
CA ARG A 340 30.28 27.06 -12.97
C ARG A 340 28.96 26.58 -13.58
N GLN A 341 28.53 27.16 -14.70
CA GLN A 341 27.30 26.75 -15.39
C GLN A 341 27.41 25.34 -15.98
N LEU A 342 28.56 24.94 -16.53
CA LEU A 342 28.79 23.59 -17.02
C LEU A 342 28.68 22.56 -15.90
N THR A 343 29.34 22.78 -14.77
CA THR A 343 29.24 21.86 -13.62
C THR A 343 27.81 21.76 -13.08
N LEU A 344 27.06 22.87 -13.03
CA LEU A 344 25.65 22.85 -12.62
C LEU A 344 24.79 22.08 -13.63
N LYS A 345 25.04 22.25 -14.93
CA LYS A 345 24.33 21.53 -15.99
C LYS A 345 24.58 20.03 -15.88
N GLU A 346 25.82 19.59 -15.70
CA GLU A 346 26.16 18.18 -15.51
C GLU A 346 25.46 17.58 -14.29
N GLN A 347 25.44 18.30 -13.17
CA GLN A 347 24.71 17.86 -11.97
C GLN A 347 23.20 17.74 -12.21
N LEU A 348 22.61 18.68 -12.95
CA LEU A 348 21.20 18.62 -13.33
C LEU A 348 20.92 17.44 -14.27
N GLU A 349 21.80 17.19 -15.24
CA GLU A 349 21.67 16.08 -16.19
C GLU A 349 21.74 14.73 -15.47
N VAL A 350 22.69 14.56 -14.55
CA VAL A 350 22.77 13.36 -13.69
C VAL A 350 21.51 13.21 -12.82
N LYS A 351 21.01 14.30 -12.22
CA LYS A 351 19.78 14.26 -11.42
C LYS A 351 18.55 13.92 -12.26
N CYS A 352 18.42 14.47 -13.46
CA CYS A 352 17.35 14.13 -14.40
C CYS A 352 17.42 12.65 -14.80
N SER A 353 18.61 12.17 -15.19
CA SER A 353 18.82 10.76 -15.52
C SER A 353 18.45 9.82 -14.37
N MET A 354 18.88 10.12 -13.13
CA MET A 354 18.54 9.34 -11.95
C MET A 354 17.03 9.36 -11.67
N SER A 355 16.40 10.53 -11.80
CA SER A 355 14.96 10.69 -11.64
C SER A 355 14.19 9.89 -12.69
N ASP A 356 14.65 9.85 -13.94
CA ASP A 356 14.01 9.08 -15.02
C ASP A 356 14.06 7.58 -14.75
N VAL A 357 15.21 7.07 -14.28
CA VAL A 357 15.34 5.67 -13.86
C VAL A 357 14.38 5.36 -12.70
N MET A 358 14.35 6.21 -11.67
CA MET A 358 13.46 6.01 -10.52
C MET A 358 11.97 6.07 -10.91
N ILE A 359 11.58 6.99 -11.81
CA ILE A 359 10.22 7.05 -12.35
C ILE A 359 9.90 5.78 -13.13
N ASN A 360 10.84 5.24 -13.89
CA ASN A 360 10.64 4.00 -14.64
C ASN A 360 10.47 2.81 -13.70
N ASP A 361 11.28 2.70 -12.65
CA ASP A 361 11.15 1.65 -11.63
C ASP A 361 9.81 1.74 -10.90
N LEU A 362 9.38 2.94 -10.50
CA LEU A 362 8.06 3.14 -9.90
C LEU A 362 6.93 2.77 -10.87
N ARG A 363 7.04 3.11 -12.15
CA ARG A 363 6.07 2.69 -13.17
C ARG A 363 6.03 1.18 -13.33
N ASN A 364 7.18 0.51 -13.30
CA ASN A 364 7.27 -0.95 -13.37
C ASN A 364 6.68 -1.61 -12.13
N GLN A 365 6.95 -1.09 -10.94
CA GLN A 365 6.33 -1.56 -9.69
C GLN A 365 4.82 -1.41 -9.73
N VAL A 366 4.30 -0.25 -10.17
CA VAL A 366 2.85 -0.02 -10.32
C VAL A 366 2.23 -0.97 -11.35
N ALA A 367 2.94 -1.27 -12.45
CA ALA A 367 2.47 -2.24 -13.43
C ALA A 367 2.45 -3.67 -12.87
N ALA A 368 3.42 -4.04 -12.04
CA ALA A 368 3.48 -5.35 -11.38
C ALA A 368 2.37 -5.51 -10.34
N THR A 369 2.15 -4.52 -9.47
CA THR A 369 1.08 -4.57 -8.46
C THR A 369 -0.30 -4.58 -9.10
N ARG A 370 -0.49 -3.88 -10.22
CA ARG A 370 -1.74 -3.94 -10.99
C ARG A 370 -2.01 -5.34 -11.56
N LYS A 371 -0.99 -6.01 -12.11
CA LYS A 371 -1.13 -7.38 -12.61
C LYS A 371 -1.44 -8.37 -11.48
N GLU A 372 -0.83 -8.19 -10.32
CA GLU A 372 -1.11 -9.03 -9.16
C GLU A 372 -2.55 -8.83 -8.65
N LEU A 373 -3.01 -7.58 -8.58
CA LEU A 373 -4.41 -7.29 -8.25
C LEU A 373 -5.38 -7.91 -9.25
N GLU A 374 -5.06 -7.86 -10.55
CA GLU A 374 -5.86 -8.49 -11.60
C GLU A 374 -5.88 -10.02 -11.47
N ARG A 375 -4.75 -10.66 -11.13
CA ARG A 375 -4.74 -12.09 -10.80
C ARG A 375 -5.62 -12.42 -9.60
N GLN A 376 -5.56 -11.61 -8.54
CA GLN A 376 -6.37 -11.81 -7.34
C GLN A 376 -7.86 -11.64 -7.63
N GLN A 377 -8.23 -10.63 -8.42
CA GLN A 377 -9.61 -10.41 -8.86
C GLN A 377 -10.14 -11.59 -9.68
N ASN A 378 -9.38 -12.05 -10.68
CA ASN A 378 -9.78 -13.21 -11.47
C ASN A 378 -9.89 -14.47 -10.60
N GLY A 379 -8.96 -14.68 -9.67
CA GLY A 379 -9.06 -15.80 -8.73
C GLY A 379 -10.27 -15.72 -7.80
N GLN A 380 -10.65 -14.51 -7.36
CA GLN A 380 -11.88 -14.29 -6.59
C GLN A 380 -13.13 -14.56 -7.43
N GLU A 381 -13.17 -14.12 -8.69
CA GLU A 381 -14.26 -14.41 -9.61
C GLU A 381 -14.44 -15.92 -9.84
N ASP A 382 -13.34 -16.66 -10.00
CA ASP A 382 -13.36 -18.12 -10.14
C ASP A 382 -13.93 -18.80 -8.88
N VAL A 383 -13.50 -18.38 -7.68
CA VAL A 383 -14.00 -18.93 -6.41
C VAL A 383 -15.48 -18.61 -6.22
N VAL A 384 -15.91 -17.38 -6.50
CA VAL A 384 -17.31 -16.99 -6.44
C VAL A 384 -18.14 -17.80 -7.45
N GLY A 385 -17.62 -18.03 -8.65
CA GLY A 385 -18.23 -18.90 -9.64
C GLY A 385 -18.41 -20.34 -9.14
N GLN A 386 -17.39 -20.92 -8.50
CA GLN A 386 -17.49 -22.25 -7.89
C GLN A 386 -18.51 -22.30 -6.74
N ILE A 387 -18.56 -21.28 -5.89
CA ILE A 387 -19.54 -21.18 -4.81
C ILE A 387 -20.95 -21.09 -5.38
N GLN A 388 -21.16 -20.29 -6.43
CA GLN A 388 -22.47 -20.18 -7.10
C GLN A 388 -22.90 -21.53 -7.69
N GLU A 389 -22.00 -22.24 -8.37
CA GLU A 389 -22.31 -23.57 -8.91
C GLU A 389 -22.65 -24.57 -7.79
N GLN A 390 -21.94 -24.52 -6.66
CA GLN A 390 -22.27 -25.35 -5.50
C GLN A 390 -23.63 -24.99 -4.91
N LEU A 391 -23.96 -23.70 -4.80
CA LEU A 391 -25.27 -23.24 -4.34
C LEU A 391 -26.39 -23.74 -5.25
N ASP A 392 -26.23 -23.60 -6.58
CA ASP A 392 -27.21 -24.09 -7.56
C ASP A 392 -27.43 -25.61 -7.40
N ARG A 393 -26.34 -26.38 -7.21
CA ARG A 393 -26.44 -27.83 -6.92
C ARG A 393 -27.16 -28.10 -5.61
N PHE A 394 -26.93 -27.32 -4.55
CA PHE A 394 -27.65 -27.47 -3.28
C PHE A 394 -29.14 -27.13 -3.43
N GLU A 395 -29.47 -26.10 -4.20
CA GLU A 395 -30.85 -25.72 -4.51
C GLU A 395 -31.57 -26.83 -5.29
N GLU A 396 -30.90 -27.43 -6.28
CA GLU A 396 -31.44 -28.60 -6.99
C GLU A 396 -31.70 -29.78 -6.06
N ILE A 397 -30.73 -30.12 -5.20
CA ILE A 397 -30.89 -31.22 -4.23
C ILE A 397 -32.04 -30.93 -3.27
N LYS A 398 -32.15 -29.68 -2.79
CA LYS A 398 -33.25 -29.25 -1.93
C LYS A 398 -34.60 -29.40 -2.64
N ALA A 399 -34.72 -28.90 -3.88
CA ALA A 399 -35.94 -29.04 -4.68
C ALA A 399 -36.33 -30.51 -4.89
N ARG A 400 -35.36 -31.39 -5.17
CA ARG A 400 -35.61 -32.85 -5.30
C ARG A 400 -36.09 -33.46 -3.99
N LYS A 401 -35.49 -33.08 -2.85
CA LYS A 401 -35.91 -33.57 -1.52
C LYS A 401 -37.30 -33.07 -1.15
N ASP A 402 -37.59 -31.79 -1.37
CA ASP A 402 -38.91 -31.21 -1.11
C ASP A 402 -40.00 -31.89 -1.97
N ALA A 403 -39.71 -32.14 -3.25
CA ALA A 403 -40.60 -32.91 -4.12
C ALA A 403 -40.84 -34.33 -3.58
N LYS A 404 -39.80 -35.01 -3.08
CA LYS A 404 -39.95 -36.36 -2.51
C LYS A 404 -40.74 -36.36 -1.20
N ILE A 405 -40.53 -35.35 -0.35
CA ILE A 405 -41.31 -35.15 0.89
C ILE A 405 -42.78 -34.98 0.54
N ASN A 406 -43.10 -34.13 -0.44
CA ASN A 406 -44.48 -33.91 -0.88
C ASN A 406 -45.11 -35.20 -1.41
N GLU A 407 -44.41 -35.98 -2.24
CA GLU A 407 -44.91 -37.28 -2.73
C GLU A 407 -45.19 -38.26 -1.57
N LEU A 408 -44.28 -38.35 -0.60
CA LEU A 408 -44.46 -39.20 0.58
C LEU A 408 -45.62 -38.72 1.46
N GLN A 409 -45.80 -37.41 1.61
CA GLN A 409 -46.94 -36.83 2.32
C GLN A 409 -48.26 -37.13 1.62
N GLU A 410 -48.32 -37.01 0.28
CA GLU A 410 -49.50 -37.38 -0.50
C GLU A 410 -49.82 -38.87 -0.41
N SER A 411 -48.80 -39.74 -0.50
CA SER A 411 -48.95 -41.18 -0.30
C SER A 411 -49.45 -41.52 1.11
N ASN A 412 -48.85 -40.93 2.15
CA ASN A 412 -49.31 -41.10 3.53
C ASN A 412 -50.74 -40.61 3.71
N ALA A 413 -51.10 -39.44 3.17
CA ALA A 413 -52.47 -38.94 3.23
C ALA A 413 -53.46 -39.87 2.51
N SER A 414 -53.07 -40.45 1.37
CA SER A 414 -53.86 -41.45 0.64
C SER A 414 -54.04 -42.75 1.44
N LEU A 415 -52.97 -43.23 2.08
CA LEU A 415 -53.02 -44.39 2.97
C LEU A 415 -53.91 -44.12 4.17
N HIS A 416 -53.79 -42.96 4.82
CA HIS A 416 -54.67 -42.55 5.91
C HIS A 416 -56.14 -42.54 5.48
N ARG A 417 -56.48 -41.92 4.34
CA ARG A 417 -57.86 -41.96 3.79
C ARG A 417 -58.34 -43.39 3.53
N THR A 418 -57.46 -44.27 3.04
CA THR A 418 -57.78 -45.67 2.78
C THR A 418 -58.04 -46.43 4.08
N ILE A 419 -57.19 -46.22 5.09
CA ILE A 419 -57.36 -46.80 6.43
C ILE A 419 -58.66 -46.30 7.06
N GLU A 420 -58.92 -45.00 7.02
CA GLU A 420 -60.16 -44.40 7.51
C GLU A 420 -61.39 -45.00 6.82
N THR A 421 -61.34 -45.14 5.50
CA THR A 421 -62.43 -45.75 4.70
C THR A 421 -62.64 -47.21 5.07
N ASN A 422 -61.57 -47.99 5.19
CA ASN A 422 -61.63 -49.39 5.59
C ASN A 422 -62.13 -49.56 7.02
N LEU A 423 -61.67 -48.73 7.96
CA LEU A 423 -62.11 -48.74 9.35
C LEU A 423 -63.59 -48.37 9.45
N TYR A 424 -64.04 -47.37 8.68
CA TYR A 424 -65.45 -47.01 8.58
C TYR A 424 -66.30 -48.16 8.03
N ASN A 425 -65.84 -48.81 6.96
CA ASN A 425 -66.53 -49.97 6.38
C ASN A 425 -66.57 -51.17 7.34
N GLN A 426 -65.47 -51.45 8.04
CA GLN A 426 -65.39 -52.49 9.05
C GLN A 426 -66.35 -52.20 10.19
N ALA A 427 -66.31 -51.00 10.78
CA ALA A 427 -67.21 -50.58 11.86
C ALA A 427 -68.69 -50.71 11.45
N ASN A 428 -69.03 -50.33 10.22
CA ASN A 428 -70.38 -50.51 9.68
C ASN A 428 -70.77 -51.98 9.52
N SER A 429 -69.87 -52.82 9.02
CA SER A 429 -70.10 -54.26 8.89
C SER A 429 -70.26 -54.93 10.26
N GLU A 430 -69.44 -54.56 11.24
CA GLU A 430 -69.55 -55.03 12.63
C GLU A 430 -70.85 -54.57 13.26
N MET A 431 -71.28 -53.33 13.05
CA MET A 431 -72.57 -52.84 13.53
C MET A 431 -73.74 -53.64 12.92
N LYS A 432 -73.69 -53.92 11.61
CA LYS A 432 -74.67 -54.78 10.94
C LYS A 432 -74.68 -56.19 11.55
N LEU A 433 -73.52 -56.82 11.70
CA LEU A 433 -73.39 -58.15 12.30
C LEU A 433 -73.86 -58.17 13.76
N ARG A 434 -73.51 -57.17 14.58
CA ARG A 434 -73.99 -57.02 15.96
C ARG A 434 -75.51 -56.87 16.00
N SER A 435 -76.09 -56.12 15.08
CA SER A 435 -77.55 -55.97 14.96
C SER A 435 -78.22 -57.30 14.59
N GLU A 436 -77.62 -58.06 13.68
CA GLU A 436 -78.13 -59.35 13.24
C GLU A 436 -77.98 -60.43 14.32
N ILE A 437 -76.85 -60.47 15.03
CA ILE A 437 -76.66 -61.29 16.23
C ILE A 437 -77.72 -60.94 17.27
N LYS A 438 -78.05 -59.66 17.47
CA LYS A 438 -79.11 -59.24 18.40
C LYS A 438 -80.48 -59.75 17.94
N LYS A 439 -80.80 -59.67 16.65
CA LYS A 439 -82.05 -60.22 16.08
C LYS A 439 -82.12 -61.74 16.23
N LEU A 440 -81.09 -62.47 15.82
CA LEU A 440 -81.03 -63.93 15.92
C LEU A 440 -81.08 -64.40 17.38
N LYS A 441 -80.44 -63.68 18.31
CA LYS A 441 -80.60 -63.94 19.75
C LYS A 441 -82.04 -63.73 20.21
N ALA A 442 -82.73 -62.70 19.72
CA ALA A 442 -84.14 -62.49 20.02
C ALA A 442 -85.04 -63.58 19.41
N GLU A 443 -84.76 -64.06 18.20
CA GLU A 443 -85.47 -65.19 17.58
C GLU A 443 -85.21 -66.51 18.31
N LEU A 444 -83.97 -66.76 18.73
CA LEU A 444 -83.62 -67.92 19.56
C LEU A 444 -84.30 -67.84 20.93
N ALA A 445 -84.34 -66.68 21.57
CA ALA A 445 -85.09 -66.48 22.81
C ALA A 445 -86.60 -66.71 22.60
N ARG A 446 -87.14 -66.27 21.45
CA ARG A 446 -88.55 -66.51 21.07
C ARG A 446 -88.84 -68.00 20.83
N ARG A 447 -87.92 -68.72 20.19
CA ARG A 447 -88.00 -70.19 20.01
C ARG A 447 -87.78 -70.97 21.31
N ALA A 448 -86.99 -70.45 22.24
CA ALA A 448 -86.79 -71.05 23.55
C ALA A 448 -88.00 -70.83 24.49
N ALA A 449 -88.83 -69.82 24.22
CA ALA A 449 -90.05 -69.51 24.98
C ALA A 449 -91.29 -70.32 24.55
N THR A 450 -91.18 -71.18 23.53
CA THR A 450 -92.27 -72.08 23.07
C THR A 450 -92.01 -73.52 23.53
N PRO A 451 -92.92 -74.17 24.29
CA PRO A 451 -92.86 -75.61 24.59
C PRO A 451 -93.20 -76.46 23.34
N GLU A 452 -92.67 -77.69 23.34
CA GLU A 452 -92.41 -78.61 22.21
C GLU A 452 -93.57 -79.02 21.27
N GLU A 453 -93.21 -79.55 20.07
CA GLU A 453 -93.61 -80.90 19.57
C GLU A 453 -92.80 -81.34 18.29
N PRO A 454 -92.81 -82.62 17.86
CA PRO A 454 -91.62 -83.37 17.42
C PRO A 454 -91.31 -83.42 15.90
N ARG A 455 -90.09 -83.89 15.59
CA ARG A 455 -89.44 -84.03 14.27
C ARG A 455 -90.20 -84.91 13.26
N THR A 456 -90.10 -84.59 11.97
CA THR A 456 -90.09 -85.62 10.89
C THR A 456 -89.12 -85.26 9.75
N TYR A 457 -88.41 -86.28 9.28
CA TYR A 457 -87.54 -86.30 8.11
C TYR A 457 -88.39 -86.50 6.84
N ALA A 458 -88.04 -85.90 5.69
CA ALA A 458 -88.50 -86.40 4.40
C ALA A 458 -87.58 -85.99 3.24
N THR A 459 -87.13 -87.00 2.51
CA THR A 459 -86.23 -87.02 1.35
C THR A 459 -87.00 -87.00 0.03
N GLY A 460 -86.54 -86.18 -0.93
CA GLY A 460 -86.66 -86.34 -2.40
C GLY A 460 -88.00 -85.95 -3.08
N PRO A 461 -88.10 -85.90 -4.45
CA PRO A 461 -87.07 -85.88 -5.51
C PRO A 461 -87.28 -84.76 -6.60
N VAL A 462 -86.42 -84.80 -7.62
CA VAL A 462 -86.22 -83.89 -8.77
C VAL A 462 -87.37 -83.82 -9.80
N LYS A 463 -87.64 -82.63 -10.41
CA LYS A 463 -87.97 -82.49 -11.86
C LYS A 463 -87.90 -81.04 -12.40
N LEU A 464 -87.14 -80.85 -13.48
CA LEU A 464 -87.11 -79.68 -14.37
C LEU A 464 -88.37 -79.58 -15.24
N PRO A 465 -88.77 -78.37 -15.67
CA PRO A 465 -88.97 -78.11 -17.11
C PRO A 465 -88.44 -76.75 -17.66
N VAL A 466 -88.30 -76.70 -18.99
CA VAL A 466 -87.86 -75.64 -19.95
C VAL A 466 -89.02 -75.39 -20.97
N PRO A 467 -89.09 -74.46 -21.98
CA PRO A 467 -88.58 -73.08 -22.28
C PRO A 467 -89.72 -72.02 -22.55
N SER A 468 -89.47 -70.69 -22.70
CA SER A 468 -89.35 -69.87 -23.97
C SER A 468 -89.87 -68.39 -23.74
N PRO A 469 -89.81 -67.39 -24.66
CA PRO A 469 -88.70 -66.44 -24.97
C PRO A 469 -89.07 -64.91 -24.95
N GLU A 470 -88.19 -64.05 -25.52
CA GLU A 470 -88.22 -62.56 -25.78
C GLU A 470 -87.74 -61.63 -24.63
N SER A 471 -86.74 -60.73 -24.78
CA SER A 471 -86.41 -59.80 -25.87
C SER A 471 -84.93 -59.28 -25.81
N ALA A 472 -84.40 -58.82 -26.96
CA ALA A 472 -83.04 -58.27 -27.21
C ALA A 472 -82.89 -56.80 -26.72
N LYS A 473 -81.71 -56.17 -26.45
CA LYS A 473 -80.42 -55.97 -27.18
C LYS A 473 -79.32 -55.43 -26.18
N PRO A 474 -78.18 -54.83 -26.60
CA PRO A 474 -76.86 -55.46 -26.83
C PRO A 474 -75.74 -55.02 -25.84
N ALA A 475 -74.61 -55.73 -25.90
CA ALA A 475 -73.47 -55.69 -24.98
C ALA A 475 -72.50 -54.48 -25.09
N PRO A 476 -71.67 -54.23 -24.06
CA PRO A 476 -70.36 -53.62 -24.23
C PRO A 476 -69.18 -54.58 -23.94
N ALA A 477 -68.22 -54.46 -24.85
CA ALA A 477 -66.79 -54.74 -24.84
C ALA A 477 -66.10 -55.52 -23.69
N LYS A 478 -65.44 -56.58 -24.14
CA LYS A 478 -64.25 -57.29 -23.62
C LYS A 478 -63.48 -56.63 -22.47
N ARG A 479 -63.37 -57.40 -21.38
CA ARG A 479 -62.49 -57.21 -20.21
C ARG A 479 -61.03 -57.00 -20.65
N ARG A 480 -60.48 -55.83 -20.33
CA ARG A 480 -59.03 -55.56 -20.40
C ARG A 480 -58.30 -56.41 -19.36
N GLY A 481 -57.17 -56.96 -19.78
CA GLY A 481 -56.45 -58.01 -19.08
C GLY A 481 -55.86 -57.61 -17.74
N ARG A 482 -55.70 -58.64 -16.90
CA ARG A 482 -54.82 -58.71 -15.73
C ARG A 482 -53.45 -58.11 -16.06
N PRO A 483 -52.89 -57.18 -15.27
CA PRO A 483 -51.52 -56.75 -15.47
C PRO A 483 -50.59 -57.93 -15.16
N LYS A 484 -49.70 -58.25 -16.11
CA LYS A 484 -48.63 -59.23 -15.92
C LYS A 484 -47.67 -58.67 -14.88
N LYS A 485 -47.31 -59.48 -13.89
CA LYS A 485 -46.18 -59.19 -12.99
C LYS A 485 -44.94 -58.99 -13.88
N ALA A 486 -44.37 -57.78 -13.87
CA ALA A 486 -43.02 -57.59 -14.36
C ALA A 486 -42.11 -58.50 -13.51
N ARG A 487 -41.33 -59.35 -14.17
CA ARG A 487 -40.25 -60.08 -13.50
C ARG A 487 -39.32 -59.00 -12.96
N ILE A 488 -39.00 -59.08 -11.67
CA ILE A 488 -37.88 -58.34 -11.08
C ILE A 488 -36.69 -58.66 -11.97
N ASP A 489 -36.10 -57.63 -12.55
CA ASP A 489 -34.84 -57.70 -13.24
C ASP A 489 -33.78 -58.03 -12.18
N ASN A 490 -33.38 -59.29 -12.11
CA ASN A 490 -32.26 -59.75 -11.27
C ASN A 490 -30.94 -59.37 -11.94
N ASN A 491 -30.75 -58.08 -12.20
CA ASN A 491 -29.44 -57.52 -12.53
C ASN A 491 -29.12 -56.41 -11.54
N LEU A 492 -29.16 -56.80 -10.25
CA LEU A 492 -28.62 -56.04 -9.14
C LEU A 492 -27.12 -56.31 -8.93
N ASP A 493 -26.44 -56.83 -9.96
CA ASP A 493 -25.00 -57.10 -10.01
C ASP A 493 -24.32 -56.49 -11.26
N ASN A 494 -24.85 -55.38 -11.81
CA ASN A 494 -24.09 -54.61 -12.79
C ASN A 494 -23.09 -53.70 -12.06
N THR A 495 -21.99 -54.30 -11.61
CA THR A 495 -20.77 -53.63 -11.11
C THR A 495 -19.91 -53.05 -12.24
N ASP A 496 -20.48 -52.78 -13.40
CA ASP A 496 -19.77 -52.24 -14.57
C ASP A 496 -19.51 -50.73 -14.49
N TRP A 497 -20.12 -50.02 -13.53
CA TRP A 497 -19.67 -48.68 -13.13
C TRP A 497 -18.38 -48.72 -12.31
N PHE A 498 -18.02 -49.87 -11.74
CA PHE A 498 -16.87 -50.02 -10.83
C PHE A 498 -15.63 -50.63 -11.50
N SER A 499 -15.72 -51.11 -12.74
CA SER A 499 -14.56 -51.62 -13.48
C SER A 499 -14.00 -50.54 -14.42
N GLY A 500 -12.90 -49.92 -13.99
CA GLY A 500 -12.16 -48.93 -14.76
C GLY A 500 -11.54 -49.50 -16.04
N LYS A 501 -12.32 -49.57 -17.12
CA LYS A 501 -11.80 -49.69 -18.49
C LYS A 501 -12.35 -48.57 -19.36
N GLN A 502 -11.53 -47.52 -19.46
CA GLN A 502 -11.65 -46.44 -20.43
C GLN A 502 -11.79 -47.02 -21.84
N GLN A 503 -12.96 -46.82 -22.47
CA GLN A 503 -13.01 -46.67 -23.91
C GLN A 503 -12.61 -45.24 -24.24
N ARG A 504 -11.40 -45.07 -24.77
CA ARG A 504 -10.96 -43.82 -25.39
C ARG A 504 -11.83 -43.57 -26.62
N ASN A 505 -12.83 -42.70 -26.48
CA ASN A 505 -13.36 -42.00 -27.63
C ASN A 505 -12.37 -40.87 -27.94
N GLU A 506 -11.58 -41.05 -28.99
CA GLU A 506 -10.71 -40.02 -29.55
C GLU A 506 -11.61 -39.00 -30.25
N ASP A 507 -11.98 -37.94 -29.52
CA ASP A 507 -12.50 -36.72 -30.12
C ASP A 507 -11.27 -35.92 -30.62
N PRO A 508 -11.15 -35.56 -31.91
CA PRO A 508 -9.91 -34.96 -32.45
C PRO A 508 -9.61 -33.54 -31.93
N ASP A 509 -10.49 -32.96 -31.11
CA ASP A 509 -10.46 -31.54 -30.73
C ASP A 509 -10.34 -31.32 -29.21
N PHE A 510 -10.12 -32.39 -28.43
CA PHE A 510 -9.91 -32.27 -26.98
C PHE A 510 -8.53 -32.83 -26.58
N GLY A 511 -7.50 -32.03 -26.85
CA GLY A 511 -6.13 -32.25 -26.43
C GLY A 511 -5.39 -30.92 -26.27
N TYR A 512 -4.52 -30.83 -25.26
CA TYR A 512 -3.71 -29.64 -25.00
C TYR A 512 -2.82 -29.34 -26.21
N HIS A 513 -3.04 -28.23 -26.91
CA HIS A 513 -2.11 -27.71 -27.90
C HIS A 513 -1.08 -26.82 -27.17
N GLU A 514 0.16 -27.31 -27.06
CA GLU A 514 1.26 -26.50 -26.52
C GLU A 514 1.36 -25.19 -27.32
N PRO A 515 1.31 -24.00 -26.67
CA PRO A 515 1.38 -22.73 -27.37
C PRO A 515 2.67 -22.61 -28.20
N PRO A 516 2.64 -21.93 -29.36
CA PRO A 516 3.81 -21.80 -30.22
C PRO A 516 4.95 -21.15 -29.44
N ARG A 517 6.05 -21.89 -29.28
CA ARG A 517 7.26 -21.41 -28.64
C ARG A 517 7.77 -20.20 -29.42
N LYS A 518 8.02 -19.10 -28.71
CA LYS A 518 8.68 -17.91 -29.29
C LYS A 518 10.02 -18.34 -29.90
N PRO A 519 10.42 -17.78 -31.05
CA PRO A 519 11.73 -18.08 -31.62
C PRO A 519 12.80 -17.76 -30.59
N VAL A 520 13.71 -18.73 -30.38
CA VAL A 520 14.92 -18.51 -29.59
C VAL A 520 15.71 -17.40 -30.29
N ASN A 521 16.02 -16.35 -29.54
CA ASN A 521 16.79 -15.23 -30.06
C ASN A 521 18.26 -15.64 -30.15
N ASP A 522 18.65 -16.28 -31.26
CA ASP A 522 20.03 -16.69 -31.58
C ASP A 522 20.93 -15.50 -31.97
N ASN A 523 20.73 -14.33 -31.34
CA ASN A 523 21.66 -13.23 -31.49
C ASN A 523 22.91 -13.52 -30.64
N GLU A 524 23.90 -14.19 -31.25
CA GLU A 524 25.24 -14.43 -30.69
C GLU A 524 25.88 -13.15 -30.11
N ALA A 525 25.47 -11.97 -30.60
CA ALA A 525 25.90 -10.67 -30.10
C ALA A 525 25.48 -10.35 -28.65
N GLN A 526 24.50 -11.06 -28.08
CA GLN A 526 24.09 -10.90 -26.68
C GLN A 526 24.84 -11.83 -25.71
N LEU A 527 25.59 -12.81 -26.22
CA LEU A 527 26.42 -13.72 -25.41
C LEU A 527 27.89 -13.27 -25.34
N THR A 528 28.28 -12.21 -26.06
CA THR A 528 29.65 -11.64 -26.03
C THR A 528 29.78 -10.41 -25.13
N LEU A 529 28.83 -10.18 -24.23
CA LEU A 529 28.89 -9.11 -23.23
C LEU A 529 28.85 -9.70 -21.81
N PHE A 530 29.70 -10.70 -21.59
CA PHE A 530 30.35 -10.95 -20.31
C PHE A 530 31.82 -11.30 -20.58
#